data_AF-A0A524JSG6-F1
#
_entry.id   AF-A0A524JSG6-F1
#
_cell.length_a   1.000
_cell.length_b   1.000
_cell.length_c   1.000
_cell.angle_alpha   90.00
_cell.angle_beta   90.00
_cell.angle_gamma   90.00
#
_symmetry.space_group_name_H-M   'P 1'
#
loop_
_entity.id
_entity.type
_entity.pdbx_description
1 polymer ?
#
loop_
_entity_poly.entity_id
_entity_poly.type
_entity_poly.pdbx_seq_one_letter_code
_entity_poly.pdbx_strand_id
1 'polypeptide(L)'
;MALKFKIKNNYFQDALRLMRISKNAREKDGVSNAVAVMATDKAKYALKDAGLMTPELQEASGSDLVIAVEASTEDLAAQTIYELEALISSDLSQGSNSSADLIGQELKVVNIGLDIFKDALVAQSVKVVQVDWEVPAKGDEKVINILKKMY
;
A
#
# COMPACT_ATOMS: atom_id res chain seq x y z
N MET A 1 -18.79 -23.46 1.28
CA MET A 1 -17.92 -22.29 1.48
C MET A 1 -18.59 -21.39 2.50
N ALA A 2 -17.82 -20.83 3.43
CA ALA A 2 -18.28 -19.96 4.50
C ALA A 2 -17.68 -18.56 4.30
N LEU A 3 -18.55 -17.55 4.32
CA LEU A 3 -18.16 -16.14 4.25
C LEU A 3 -18.25 -15.54 5.66
N LYS A 4 -17.16 -14.92 6.13
CA LYS A 4 -17.13 -14.14 7.36
C LYS A 4 -16.54 -12.77 7.12
N PHE A 5 -17.03 -11.80 7.89
CA PHE A 5 -16.55 -10.43 7.86
C PHE A 5 -16.32 -9.90 9.28
N LYS A 6 -15.45 -8.89 9.39
CA LYS A 6 -15.18 -8.14 10.60
C LYS A 6 -14.94 -6.68 10.24
N ILE A 7 -15.61 -5.78 10.96
CA ILE A 7 -15.51 -4.33 10.77
C ILE A 7 -14.86 -3.74 12.03
N LYS A 8 -13.89 -2.85 11.86
CA LYS A 8 -13.31 -2.05 12.95
C LYS A 8 -13.52 -0.58 12.67
N ASN A 9 -14.33 0.05 13.52
CA ASN A 9 -14.71 1.44 13.38
C ASN A 9 -13.53 2.36 13.69
N ASN A 10 -13.37 3.41 12.88
CA ASN A 10 -12.33 4.44 13.03
C ASN A 10 -10.91 3.84 13.18
N TYR A 11 -10.63 2.77 12.44
CA TYR A 11 -9.36 2.04 12.50
C TYR A 11 -8.62 2.19 11.17
N PHE A 12 -8.12 3.40 10.93
CA PHE A 12 -7.45 3.75 9.68
C PHE A 12 -6.14 2.97 9.51
N GLN A 13 -5.90 2.49 8.29
CA GLN A 13 -4.71 1.74 7.91
C GLN A 13 -4.24 2.13 6.50
N ASP A 14 -2.93 1.96 6.24
CA ASP A 14 -2.35 2.19 4.91
C ASP A 14 -2.88 1.18 3.88
N ALA A 15 -3.36 1.69 2.74
CA ALA A 15 -3.97 0.87 1.70
C ALA A 15 -3.00 -0.12 1.03
N LEU A 16 -1.73 0.25 0.81
CA LEU A 16 -0.72 -0.65 0.22
C LEU A 16 -0.40 -1.79 1.18
N ARG A 17 -0.32 -1.48 2.48
CA ARG A 17 -0.12 -2.49 3.53
C ARG A 17 -1.26 -3.49 3.55
N LEU A 18 -2.50 -3.01 3.53
CA LEU A 18 -3.70 -3.86 3.47
C LEU A 18 -3.70 -4.75 2.21
N MET A 19 -3.29 -4.24 1.04
CA MET A 19 -3.19 -5.04 -0.18
C MET A 19 -2.16 -6.18 -0.05
N ARG A 20 -0.99 -5.92 0.52
CA ARG A 20 0.05 -6.95 0.74
C ARG A 20 -0.44 -8.05 1.68
N ILE A 21 -1.02 -7.65 2.81
CA ILE A 21 -1.56 -8.57 3.82
C ILE A 21 -2.70 -9.41 3.23
N SER A 22 -3.60 -8.78 2.47
CA SER A 22 -4.71 -9.48 1.79
C SER A 22 -4.21 -10.52 0.79
N LYS A 23 -3.18 -10.20 0.01
CA LYS A 23 -2.60 -11.12 -0.96
C LYS A 23 -2.06 -12.38 -0.28
N ASN A 24 -1.28 -12.21 0.78
CA ASN A 24 -0.71 -13.34 1.52
C ASN A 24 -1.79 -14.24 2.13
N ALA A 25 -2.89 -13.65 2.62
CA ALA A 25 -3.99 -14.43 3.18
C ALA A 25 -4.78 -15.23 2.13
N ARG A 26 -4.82 -14.77 0.87
CA ARG A 26 -5.44 -15.51 -0.25
C ARG A 26 -4.62 -16.72 -0.70
N GLU A 27 -3.32 -16.72 -0.46
CA GLU A 27 -2.42 -17.81 -0.88
C GLU A 27 -2.53 -19.05 0.02
N LYS A 28 -3.38 -19.02 1.05
CA LYS A 28 -3.61 -20.14 1.96
C LYS A 28 -4.52 -21.22 1.38
N ASP A 29 -4.15 -22.47 1.63
CA ASP A 29 -4.96 -23.63 1.26
C ASP A 29 -6.35 -23.57 1.88
N GLY A 30 -7.37 -23.64 1.02
CA GLY A 30 -8.78 -23.64 1.43
C GLY A 30 -9.40 -22.26 1.62
N VAL A 31 -8.66 -21.17 1.38
CA VAL A 31 -9.18 -19.80 1.33
C VAL A 31 -9.47 -19.40 -0.12
N SER A 32 -10.74 -19.19 -0.45
CA SER A 32 -11.15 -18.77 -1.80
C SER A 32 -10.92 -17.28 -2.02
N ASN A 33 -11.25 -16.46 -1.02
CA ASN A 33 -11.05 -15.01 -1.04
C ASN A 33 -10.68 -14.50 0.35
N ALA A 34 -9.73 -13.58 0.44
CA ALA A 34 -9.41 -12.85 1.65
C ALA A 34 -9.07 -11.40 1.29
N VAL A 35 -9.73 -10.44 1.93
CA VAL A 35 -9.55 -9.03 1.62
C VAL A 35 -9.66 -8.20 2.88
N ALA A 36 -8.67 -7.36 3.11
CA ALA A 36 -8.67 -6.29 4.08
C ALA A 36 -8.61 -4.96 3.31
N VAL A 37 -9.59 -4.08 3.52
CA VAL A 37 -9.71 -2.79 2.82
C VAL A 37 -10.31 -1.74 3.74
N MET A 38 -10.02 -0.48 3.47
CA MET A 38 -10.78 0.63 4.04
C MET A 38 -12.16 0.67 3.37
N ALA A 39 -13.23 0.91 4.13
CA ALA A 39 -14.62 0.99 3.65
C ALA A 39 -14.92 2.25 2.82
N THR A 40 -14.00 2.64 1.96
CA THR A 40 -14.19 3.64 0.90
C THR A 40 -15.24 3.16 -0.10
N ASP A 41 -15.91 4.09 -0.78
CA ASP A 41 -16.94 3.72 -1.76
C ASP A 41 -16.39 2.81 -2.86
N LYS A 42 -15.19 3.09 -3.37
CA LYS A 42 -14.51 2.25 -4.36
C LYS A 42 -14.28 0.82 -3.85
N ALA A 43 -13.87 0.65 -2.60
CA ALA A 43 -13.68 -0.66 -2.00
C ALA A 43 -15.01 -1.38 -1.78
N LYS A 44 -16.06 -0.68 -1.34
CA LYS A 44 -17.42 -1.23 -1.21
C LYS A 44 -17.96 -1.72 -2.56
N TYR A 45 -17.72 -0.98 -3.64
CA TYR A 45 -18.04 -1.44 -4.99
C TYR A 45 -17.26 -2.70 -5.38
N ALA A 46 -15.95 -2.75 -5.11
CA ALA A 46 -15.14 -3.95 -5.40
C ALA A 46 -15.59 -5.18 -4.59
N LEU A 47 -16.01 -5.00 -3.33
CA LEU A 47 -16.58 -6.07 -2.49
C LEU A 47 -17.92 -6.56 -3.04
N LYS A 48 -18.75 -5.67 -3.58
CA LYS A 48 -20.00 -6.00 -4.24
C LYS A 48 -19.80 -6.85 -5.50
N ASP A 49 -18.86 -6.46 -6.36
CA ASP A 49 -18.55 -7.22 -7.57
C ASP A 49 -17.95 -8.61 -7.25
N ALA A 50 -17.22 -8.72 -6.15
CA ALA A 50 -16.68 -9.98 -5.66
C ALA A 50 -17.72 -10.88 -4.93
N GLY A 51 -18.96 -10.42 -4.76
CA GLY A 51 -20.00 -11.16 -4.02
C GLY A 51 -19.77 -11.21 -2.51
N LEU A 52 -18.90 -10.36 -1.97
CA LEU A 52 -18.50 -10.30 -0.56
C LEU A 52 -19.23 -9.19 0.23
N MET A 53 -20.28 -8.61 -0.35
CA MET A 53 -21.02 -7.48 0.23
C MET A 53 -22.10 -7.98 1.18
N THR A 54 -22.16 -7.39 2.38
CA THR A 54 -23.23 -7.61 3.36
C THR A 54 -23.87 -6.28 3.74
N PRO A 55 -25.10 -6.27 4.31
CA PRO A 55 -25.75 -5.05 4.77
C PRO A 55 -24.91 -4.27 5.77
N GLU A 56 -24.17 -4.95 6.65
CA GLU A 56 -23.29 -4.30 7.63
C GLU A 56 -22.12 -3.54 6.99
N LEU A 57 -21.65 -3.98 5.82
CA LEU A 57 -20.56 -3.32 5.08
C LEU A 57 -21.04 -2.06 4.34
N GLN A 58 -22.34 -1.93 4.11
CA GLN A 58 -22.90 -0.79 3.39
C GLN A 58 -22.92 0.48 4.25
N GLU A 59 -23.12 0.32 5.55
CA GLU A 59 -23.13 1.41 6.53
C GLU A 59 -21.73 1.83 7.01
N ALA A 60 -20.70 1.04 6.69
CA ALA A 60 -19.32 1.34 7.07
C ALA A 60 -18.81 2.64 6.40
N SER A 61 -18.16 3.47 7.21
CA SER A 61 -17.53 4.73 6.82
C SER A 61 -16.16 4.51 6.19
N GLY A 62 -15.68 5.44 5.37
CA GLY A 62 -14.34 5.37 4.75
C GLY A 62 -13.17 5.25 5.73
N SER A 63 -13.38 5.59 7.01
CA SER A 63 -12.42 5.44 8.11
C SER A 63 -12.37 4.03 8.72
N ASP A 64 -13.27 3.15 8.31
CA ASP A 64 -13.43 1.84 8.94
C ASP A 64 -12.66 0.77 8.16
N LEU A 65 -12.01 -0.12 8.91
CA LEU A 65 -11.33 -1.27 8.35
C LEU A 65 -12.33 -2.42 8.20
N VAL A 66 -12.41 -2.97 7.00
CA VAL A 66 -13.19 -4.16 6.68
C VAL A 66 -12.23 -5.30 6.38
N ILE A 67 -12.47 -6.44 7.03
CA ILE A 67 -11.81 -7.71 6.72
C ILE A 67 -12.91 -8.69 6.31
N ALA A 68 -12.86 -9.21 5.08
CA ALA A 68 -13.78 -10.22 4.56
C ALA A 68 -13.00 -11.45 4.09
N VAL A 69 -13.43 -12.63 4.52
CA VAL A 69 -12.79 -13.91 4.17
C VAL A 69 -13.86 -14.92 3.78
N GLU A 70 -13.66 -15.53 2.62
CA GLU A 70 -14.39 -16.69 2.13
C GLU A 70 -13.47 -17.91 2.14
N ALA A 71 -13.87 -18.96 2.85
CA ALA A 71 -13.07 -20.17 3.00
C ALA A 71 -13.92 -21.44 2.89
N SER A 72 -13.24 -22.59 2.85
CA SER A 72 -13.87 -23.91 2.74
C SER A 72 -14.73 -24.25 3.96
N THR A 73 -14.26 -23.87 5.16
CA THR A 73 -14.92 -24.09 6.45
C THR A 73 -15.07 -22.79 7.23
N GLU A 74 -16.02 -22.77 8.15
CA GLU A 74 -16.30 -21.62 9.00
C GLU A 74 -15.13 -21.32 9.97
N ASP A 75 -14.49 -22.36 10.48
CA ASP A 75 -13.32 -22.25 11.36
C ASP A 75 -12.12 -21.65 10.64
N LEU A 76 -11.87 -22.06 9.39
CA LEU A 76 -10.78 -21.52 8.59
C LEU A 76 -10.98 -20.04 8.26
N ALA A 77 -12.22 -19.63 7.97
CA ALA A 77 -12.57 -18.23 7.77
C ALA A 77 -12.32 -17.40 9.05
N ALA A 78 -12.75 -17.90 10.21
CA ALA A 78 -12.55 -17.23 11.49
C ALA A 78 -11.05 -17.13 11.87
N GLN A 79 -10.29 -18.21 11.67
CA GLN A 79 -8.85 -18.23 11.90
C GLN A 79 -8.12 -17.24 11.01
N THR A 80 -8.46 -17.18 9.73
CA THR A 80 -7.85 -16.25 8.78
C THR A 80 -8.15 -14.79 9.14
N ILE A 81 -9.37 -14.48 9.59
CA ILE A 81 -9.71 -13.14 10.09
C ILE A 81 -8.87 -12.78 11.31
N TYR A 82 -8.69 -13.70 12.26
CA TYR A 82 -7.88 -13.47 13.46
C TYR A 82 -6.42 -13.17 13.11
N GLU A 83 -5.84 -13.94 12.18
CA GLU A 83 -4.48 -13.72 11.73
C GLU A 83 -4.30 -12.41 10.96
N LEU A 84 -5.25 -12.08 10.08
CA LEU A 84 -5.26 -10.79 9.37
C LEU A 84 -5.30 -9.62 10.36
N GLU A 85 -6.15 -9.69 11.38
CA GLU A 85 -6.22 -8.67 12.43
C GLU A 85 -4.92 -8.57 13.23
N ALA A 86 -4.31 -9.71 13.59
CA ALA A 86 -3.03 -9.75 14.29
C ALA A 86 -1.92 -9.07 13.47
N LEU A 87 -1.81 -9.38 12.17
CA LEU A 87 -0.84 -8.74 11.27
C LEU A 87 -1.09 -7.24 11.11
N ILE A 88 -2.35 -6.82 11.01
CA ILE A 88 -2.67 -5.40 10.87
C ILE A 88 -2.33 -4.64 12.15
N SER A 89 -2.56 -5.23 13.32
CA SER A 89 -2.29 -4.61 14.63
C SER A 89 -0.83 -4.68 15.09
N SER A 90 -0.05 -5.69 14.66
CA SER A 90 1.33 -5.93 15.12
C SER A 90 2.35 -4.85 14.73
N ASP A 91 1.97 -3.89 13.89
CA ASP A 91 2.87 -2.84 13.40
C ASP A 91 2.69 -1.51 14.15
N LEU A 92 1.72 -1.43 15.07
CA LEU A 92 1.73 -0.38 16.10
C LEU A 92 2.97 -0.49 17.02
N SER A 93 3.62 -1.67 17.06
CA SER A 93 4.83 -1.95 17.85
C SER A 93 6.10 -2.19 17.03
N GLN A 94 6.05 -2.22 15.70
CA GLN A 94 7.24 -2.38 14.83
C GLN A 94 7.69 -1.08 14.15
N GLY A 95 7.18 0.07 14.58
CA GLY A 95 7.63 1.38 14.12
C GLY A 95 9.03 1.83 14.58
N SER A 96 9.80 1.03 15.34
CA SER A 96 11.03 1.53 16.00
C SER A 96 12.37 0.88 15.61
N ASN A 97 12.45 -0.16 14.78
CA ASN A 97 13.76 -0.78 14.49
C ASN A 97 14.30 -0.48 13.09
N SER A 98 13.47 -0.24 12.08
CA SER A 98 13.98 0.11 10.73
C SER A 98 14.13 1.61 10.50
N SER A 99 13.36 2.45 11.19
CA SER A 99 13.47 3.92 11.13
C SER A 99 14.65 4.43 11.95
N ALA A 100 14.92 3.81 13.11
CA ALA A 100 16.08 4.12 13.95
C ALA A 100 17.40 3.83 13.23
N ASP A 101 17.46 2.75 12.44
CA ASP A 101 18.64 2.46 11.62
C ASP A 101 18.85 3.49 10.50
N LEU A 102 17.82 4.20 10.03
CA LEU A 102 17.97 5.21 8.96
C LEU A 102 18.49 6.56 9.47
N ILE A 103 18.24 6.90 10.73
CA ILE A 103 18.60 8.20 11.32
C ILE A 103 19.90 8.02 12.11
N GLY A 104 21.01 8.56 11.57
CA GLY A 104 22.33 8.49 12.20
C GLY A 104 23.40 7.78 11.37
N GLN A 105 23.02 7.20 10.23
CA GLN A 105 23.98 6.75 9.21
C GLN A 105 24.52 7.92 8.39
N GLU A 106 25.70 7.75 7.81
CA GLU A 106 26.29 8.71 6.87
C GLU A 106 25.38 8.87 5.64
N LEU A 107 24.87 10.08 5.42
CA LEU A 107 23.94 10.40 4.33
C LEU A 107 24.64 10.24 2.97
N LYS A 108 24.14 9.31 2.16
CA LYS A 108 24.58 9.10 0.76
C LYS A 108 23.50 9.63 -0.17
N VAL A 109 23.83 10.66 -0.95
CA VAL A 109 22.86 11.32 -1.84
C VAL A 109 23.15 10.99 -3.30
N VAL A 110 22.09 10.75 -4.08
CA VAL A 110 22.15 10.73 -5.55
C VAL A 110 21.35 11.91 -6.05
N ASN A 111 22.02 12.91 -6.62
CA ASN A 111 21.36 14.07 -7.21
C ASN A 111 21.08 13.80 -8.70
N ILE A 112 19.90 14.22 -9.15
CA ILE A 112 19.43 14.06 -10.53
C ILE A 112 18.87 15.40 -10.97
N GLY A 113 19.32 15.91 -12.12
CA GLY A 113 18.89 17.21 -12.64
C GLY A 113 19.86 18.33 -12.27
N LEU A 114 19.36 19.40 -11.63
CA LEU A 114 20.12 20.64 -11.49
C LEU A 114 21.37 20.48 -10.60
N ASP A 115 22.51 20.96 -11.10
CA ASP A 115 23.80 20.92 -10.39
C ASP A 115 23.82 21.78 -9.12
N ILE A 116 22.98 22.82 -9.03
CA ILE A 116 22.90 23.70 -7.85
C ILE A 116 22.61 22.92 -6.56
N PHE A 117 21.88 21.81 -6.63
CA PHE A 117 21.58 20.97 -5.48
C PHE A 117 22.77 20.12 -5.05
N LYS A 118 23.52 19.58 -6.00
CA LYS A 118 24.79 18.90 -5.74
C LYS A 118 25.76 19.85 -5.06
N ASP A 119 25.93 21.07 -5.58
CA ASP A 119 26.88 22.05 -5.02
C ASP A 119 26.50 22.44 -3.59
N ALA A 120 25.20 22.65 -3.31
CA ALA A 120 24.71 22.93 -1.97
C ALA A 120 24.99 21.78 -0.98
N LEU A 121 24.86 20.52 -1.42
CA LEU A 121 25.15 19.34 -0.61
C LEU A 121 26.65 19.15 -0.36
N VAL A 122 27.48 19.36 -1.39
CA VAL A 122 28.94 19.32 -1.26
C VAL A 122 29.43 20.38 -0.28
N ALA A 123 28.85 21.60 -0.31
CA ALA A 123 29.19 22.66 0.64
C ALA A 123 28.89 22.29 2.10
N GLN A 124 27.92 21.39 2.32
CA GLN A 124 27.59 20.83 3.64
C GLN A 124 28.40 19.56 3.97
N SER A 125 29.44 19.25 3.20
CA SER A 125 30.27 18.04 3.34
C SER A 125 29.48 16.73 3.20
N VAL A 126 28.36 16.73 2.48
CA VAL A 126 27.56 15.53 2.20
C VAL A 126 28.12 14.81 0.97
N LYS A 127 28.23 13.48 1.05
CA LYS A 127 28.65 12.65 -0.08
C LYS A 127 27.52 12.53 -1.11
N VAL A 128 27.70 13.16 -2.27
CA VAL A 128 26.71 13.15 -3.36
C VAL A 128 27.30 12.59 -4.67
N VAL A 129 26.51 11.78 -5.36
CA VAL A 129 26.77 11.35 -6.75
C VAL A 129 25.80 12.10 -7.67
N GLN A 130 26.33 12.83 -8.65
CA GLN A 130 25.53 13.48 -9.68
C GLN A 130 25.24 12.49 -10.81
N VAL A 131 23.97 12.24 -11.09
CA VAL A 131 23.55 11.50 -12.28
C VAL A 131 23.17 12.51 -13.34
N ASP A 132 23.91 12.45 -14.45
CA ASP A 132 23.64 13.23 -15.65
C ASP A 132 22.43 12.62 -16.37
N TRP A 133 21.24 13.13 -16.05
CA TRP A 133 19.97 12.66 -16.60
C TRP A 133 19.40 13.70 -17.55
N GLU A 134 19.23 13.31 -18.81
CA GLU A 134 18.60 14.11 -19.84
C GLU A 134 17.31 13.45 -20.33
N VAL A 135 16.27 14.25 -20.64
CA VAL A 135 15.06 13.74 -21.29
C VAL A 135 15.45 13.25 -22.69
N PRO A 136 15.13 11.99 -23.07
CA PRO A 136 15.59 11.36 -24.31
C PRO A 136 15.29 12.15 -25.58
N ALA A 137 14.22 12.95 -25.57
CA ALA A 137 13.79 13.75 -26.72
C ALA A 137 14.58 15.05 -26.90
N LYS A 138 15.43 15.49 -25.94
CA LYS A 138 16.23 16.73 -25.98
C LYS A 138 15.49 17.99 -26.49
N GLY A 139 14.17 18.08 -26.31
CA GLY A 139 13.40 19.20 -26.83
C GLY A 139 12.97 19.09 -28.30
N ASP A 140 13.07 17.92 -28.95
CA ASP A 140 12.50 17.68 -30.27
C ASP A 140 10.98 17.88 -30.20
N GLU A 141 10.54 19.04 -30.68
CA GLU A 141 9.15 19.49 -30.66
C GLU A 141 8.21 18.46 -31.31
N LYS A 142 8.71 17.67 -32.27
CA LYS A 142 7.90 16.63 -32.91
C LYS A 142 7.63 15.49 -31.94
N VAL A 143 8.65 15.02 -31.22
CA VAL A 143 8.50 13.94 -30.23
C VAL A 143 7.67 14.40 -29.04
N ILE A 144 7.86 15.64 -28.57
CA ILE A 144 7.04 16.24 -27.51
C ILE A 144 5.58 16.36 -27.94
N ASN A 145 5.30 16.81 -29.17
CA ASN A 145 3.93 16.91 -29.68
C ASN A 145 3.25 15.56 -29.91
N ILE A 146 4.02 14.51 -30.24
CA ILE A 146 3.47 13.15 -30.32
C ILE A 146 3.10 12.63 -28.92
N LEU A 147 3.98 12.80 -27.93
CA LEU A 147 3.73 12.38 -26.55
C LEU A 147 2.52 13.12 -25.94
N LYS A 148 2.35 14.42 -26.21
CA LYS A 148 1.19 15.21 -25.78
C LYS A 148 -0.15 14.77 -26.36
N LYS A 149 -0.17 14.01 -27.46
CA LYS A 149 -1.40 13.47 -28.07
C LYS A 149 -1.82 12.11 -27.48
N MET A 150 -0.94 11.47 -26.71
CA MET A 150 -1.19 10.14 -26.13
C MET A 150 -1.68 10.19 -24.67
N TYR A 151 -1.72 11.38 -24.06
CA TYR A 151 -2.34 11.69 -22.77
C TYR A 151 -3.45 12.72 -22.98
#